data_AF-J1BD23-F1
#
_entry.id   AF-J1BD23-F1
#
_cell.length_a   1.000
_cell.length_b   1.000
_cell.length_c   1.000
_cell.angle_alpha   90.00
_cell.angle_beta   90.00
_cell.angle_gamma   90.00
#
_symmetry.space_group_name_H-M   'P 1'
#
loop_
_entity.id
_entity.type
_entity.pdbx_description
1 polymer ?
#
loop_
_entity_poly.entity_id
_entity_poly.type
_entity_poly.pdbx_seq_one_letter_code
_entity_poly.pdbx_strand_id
1 'polypeptide(L)'
;MQYAMFRVLPVFVVSLGIVVTAVRLGLDEAVSLVVCTVLFVLLSSVRSIVGRMAAEGGGSAFHTLLQSISVVVTIVVAYCAYSCSSALAIFVPDPSEFVNAVWTAVFVGVVYCFISDVTRRSSYVGIEERIELVVRDIGGGLWEWARSAAEREGVPWCVIGAVILVEVSERPAWMRYLERLGSGILLNKVMMSFGVTQEQSRVPLSDKEAILRTIGSAKRFLGEKTVSTLKKVAKVRFVDLSSDELQVRRRAFEDVRRFAMSRNPDSRYGDMVSQFAREMNDLGK
;
A
#
# COMPACT_ATOMS: atom_id res chain seq x y z
N MET A 1 -13.88 33.30 7.63
CA MET A 1 -14.70 32.56 8.62
C MET A 1 -14.41 31.06 8.60
N GLN A 2 -14.72 30.34 7.51
CA GLN A 2 -14.58 28.86 7.45
C GLN A 2 -13.16 28.33 7.73
N TYR A 3 -12.12 28.96 7.17
CA TYR A 3 -10.73 28.56 7.40
C TYR A 3 -10.28 28.72 8.86
N ALA A 4 -10.72 29.79 9.53
CA ALA A 4 -10.40 30.04 10.93
C ALA A 4 -11.12 29.01 11.83
N MET A 5 -12.40 28.74 11.57
CA MET A 5 -13.15 27.70 12.27
C MET A 5 -12.51 26.32 12.13
N PHE A 6 -12.07 25.96 10.92
CA PHE A 6 -11.40 24.68 10.68
C PHE A 6 -10.12 24.49 11.52
N ARG A 7 -9.37 25.56 11.80
CA ARG A 7 -8.17 25.49 12.63
C ARG A 7 -8.47 25.55 14.13
N VAL A 8 -9.42 26.38 14.53
CA VAL A 8 -9.67 26.70 15.95
C VAL A 8 -10.58 25.66 16.60
N LEU A 9 -11.63 25.24 15.91
CA LEU A 9 -12.67 24.39 16.47
C LEU A 9 -12.15 23.02 16.97
N PRO A 10 -11.29 22.29 16.23
CA PRO A 10 -10.77 21.02 16.73
C PRO A 10 -9.93 21.18 18.00
N VAL A 11 -9.06 22.19 18.04
CA VAL A 11 -8.21 22.47 19.20
C VAL A 11 -9.06 22.83 20.41
N PHE A 12 -10.10 23.65 20.21
CA PHE A 12 -11.02 24.04 21.27
C PHE A 12 -11.78 22.83 21.83
N VAL A 13 -12.38 22.01 20.97
CA VAL A 13 -13.16 20.83 21.38
C VAL A 13 -12.30 19.81 22.11
N VAL A 14 -11.08 19.54 21.61
CA VAL A 14 -10.15 18.60 22.25
C VAL A 14 -9.66 19.14 23.59
N SER A 15 -9.30 20.42 23.67
CA SER A 15 -8.86 21.06 24.92
C SER A 15 -9.97 21.06 25.97
N LEU A 16 -11.20 21.37 25.56
CA LEU A 16 -12.38 21.29 26.42
C LEU A 16 -12.60 19.86 26.93
N GLY A 17 -12.50 18.88 26.04
CA GLY A 17 -12.59 17.45 26.39
C GLY A 17 -11.53 17.04 27.41
N ILE A 18 -10.27 17.45 27.22
CA ILE A 18 -9.17 17.16 28.15
C ILE A 18 -9.44 17.74 29.54
N VAL A 19 -9.82 19.02 29.62
CA VAL A 19 -10.07 19.71 30.90
C VAL A 19 -11.21 19.05 31.64
N VAL A 20 -12.36 18.88 30.99
CA VAL A 20 -13.56 18.30 31.63
C VAL A 20 -13.33 16.84 32.01
N THR A 21 -12.60 16.08 31.18
CA THR A 21 -12.21 14.69 31.51
C THR A 21 -11.28 14.64 32.71
N ALA A 22 -10.28 15.53 32.78
CA ALA A 22 -9.35 15.59 33.91
C ALA A 22 -10.09 15.86 35.23
N VAL A 23 -11.01 16.82 35.24
CA VAL A 23 -11.88 17.11 36.39
C VAL A 23 -12.68 15.88 36.81
N ARG A 24 -13.33 15.19 35.87
CA ARG A 24 -14.14 13.99 36.16
C ARG A 24 -13.32 12.81 36.66
N LEU A 25 -12.04 12.74 36.29
CA LEU A 25 -11.10 11.72 36.76
C LEU A 25 -10.38 12.13 38.06
N GLY A 26 -10.66 13.32 38.62
CA GLY A 26 -10.00 13.83 39.82
C GLY A 26 -8.53 14.20 39.60
N LEU A 27 -8.13 14.48 38.35
CA LEU A 27 -6.79 14.92 37.98
C LEU A 27 -6.70 16.46 37.97
N ASP A 28 -5.48 16.98 38.04
CA ASP A 28 -5.23 18.41 37.86
C ASP A 28 -5.49 18.81 36.40
N GLU A 29 -6.52 19.63 36.20
CA GLU A 29 -7.00 20.09 34.89
C GLU A 29 -5.98 20.97 34.14
N ALA A 30 -5.24 21.82 34.86
CA ALA A 30 -4.28 22.74 34.27
C ALA A 30 -3.03 21.97 33.81
N VAL A 31 -2.53 21.06 34.65
CA VAL A 31 -1.40 20.18 34.31
C VAL A 31 -1.78 19.28 33.13
N SER A 32 -2.96 18.69 33.14
CA SER A 32 -3.44 17.82 32.05
C SER A 32 -3.50 18.57 30.72
N LEU A 33 -4.02 19.80 30.73
CA LEU A 33 -4.08 20.63 29.52
C LEU A 33 -2.68 21.03 29.02
N VAL A 34 -1.77 21.42 29.92
CA VAL A 34 -0.39 21.79 29.57
C VAL A 34 0.33 20.61 28.95
N VAL A 35 0.30 19.44 29.58
CA VAL A 35 0.98 18.23 29.09
C VAL A 35 0.46 17.85 27.70
N CYS A 36 -0.86 17.82 27.51
CA CYS A 36 -1.46 17.48 26.22
C CYS A 36 -1.16 18.54 25.14
N THR A 37 -1.14 19.83 25.49
CA THR A 37 -0.81 20.91 24.54
C THR A 37 0.65 20.83 24.11
N VAL A 38 1.58 20.60 25.05
CA VAL A 38 3.01 20.43 24.75
C VAL A 38 3.21 19.20 23.86
N LEU A 39 2.59 18.06 24.18
CA LEU A 39 2.66 16.85 23.35
C LEU A 39 2.13 17.10 21.94
N PHE A 40 0.99 17.79 21.81
CA PHE A 40 0.44 18.15 20.50
C PHE A 40 1.38 19.05 19.69
N VAL A 41 1.98 20.06 20.32
CA VAL A 41 2.95 20.96 19.67
C VAL A 41 4.20 20.19 19.24
N LEU A 42 4.72 19.29 20.08
CA LEU A 42 5.89 18.46 19.73
C LEU A 42 5.58 17.52 18.56
N LEU A 43 4.48 16.77 18.63
CA LEU A 43 4.08 15.81 17.59
C LEU A 43 3.76 16.50 16.25
N SER A 44 3.09 17.65 16.29
CA SER A 44 2.80 18.43 15.08
C SER A 44 4.07 19.07 14.47
N SER A 45 5.02 19.49 15.31
CA SER A 45 6.29 20.06 14.86
C SER A 45 7.23 19.02 14.26
N VAL A 46 7.26 17.78 14.79
CA VAL A 46 8.04 16.67 14.21
C VAL A 46 7.61 16.38 12.77
N ARG A 47 6.29 16.33 12.50
CA ARG A 47 5.78 16.12 11.14
C ARG A 47 6.17 17.24 10.17
N SER A 48 6.21 18.48 10.66
CA SER A 48 6.67 19.66 9.91
C SER A 48 8.17 19.59 9.60
N ILE A 49 8.98 19.10 10.54
CA ILE A 49 10.43 18.92 10.36
C ILE A 49 10.74 17.77 9.37
N VAL A 50 10.07 16.63 9.52
CA VAL A 50 10.28 15.46 8.64
C VAL A 50 9.81 15.74 7.21
N GLY A 51 8.68 16.44 7.03
CA GLY A 51 8.21 16.86 5.72
C GLY A 51 9.15 17.81 4.98
N ARG A 52 10.04 18.49 5.71
CA ARG A 52 11.04 19.43 5.15
C ARG A 52 12.36 18.78 4.79
N MET A 53 12.79 17.76 5.54
CA MET A 53 13.97 16.98 5.17
C MET A 53 13.78 16.26 3.82
N ALA A 54 12.54 16.04 3.39
CA ALA A 54 12.19 15.42 2.12
C ALA A 54 11.94 16.42 0.97
N ALA A 55 11.92 17.73 1.21
CA ALA A 55 11.55 18.73 0.20
C ALA A 55 12.74 19.67 -0.13
N GLU A 56 13.25 19.56 -1.36
CA GLU A 56 14.25 20.49 -1.91
C GLU A 56 13.57 21.81 -2.32
N GLY A 57 13.54 22.79 -1.42
CA GLY A 57 12.99 24.11 -1.74
C GLY A 57 13.08 25.11 -0.59
N GLY A 58 13.80 26.21 -0.83
CA GLY A 58 14.06 27.29 0.13
C GLY A 58 12.78 28.03 0.56
N GLY A 59 12.20 27.59 1.67
CA GLY A 59 11.09 28.27 2.35
C GLY A 59 11.20 28.21 3.88
N SER A 60 12.42 28.07 4.41
CA SER A 60 12.61 27.72 5.83
C SER A 60 11.98 28.75 6.80
N ALA A 61 12.25 30.04 6.62
CA ALA A 61 11.86 31.10 7.55
C ALA A 61 10.34 31.39 7.60
N PHE A 62 9.66 31.44 6.45
CA PHE A 62 8.23 31.76 6.37
C PHE A 62 7.36 30.72 7.07
N HIS A 63 7.68 29.43 6.92
CA HIS A 63 6.97 28.37 7.62
C HIS A 63 7.31 28.30 9.10
N THR A 64 8.54 28.61 9.51
CA THR A 64 8.89 28.70 10.94
C THR A 64 8.06 29.79 11.61
N LEU A 65 7.84 30.92 10.92
CA LEU A 65 6.93 31.97 11.37
C LEU A 65 5.46 31.50 11.41
N LEU A 66 4.98 30.77 10.40
CA LEU A 66 3.62 30.22 10.42
C LEU A 66 3.42 29.18 11.53
N GLN A 67 4.45 28.38 11.82
CA GLN A 67 4.44 27.39 12.88
C GLN A 67 4.40 28.06 14.25
N SER A 68 5.21 29.11 14.48
CA SER A 68 5.18 29.85 15.75
C SER A 68 3.83 30.51 15.99
N ILE A 69 3.22 31.11 14.94
CA ILE A 69 1.86 31.65 15.01
C ILE A 69 0.85 30.53 15.35
N SER A 70 0.98 29.35 14.74
CA SER A 70 0.07 28.23 15.01
C SER A 70 0.18 27.72 16.45
N VAL A 71 1.38 27.72 17.03
CA VAL A 71 1.60 27.36 18.44
C VAL A 71 0.93 28.36 19.36
N VAL A 72 1.15 29.66 19.12
CA VAL A 72 0.51 30.73 19.92
C VAL A 72 -1.01 30.64 19.86
N VAL A 73 -1.58 30.47 18.65
CA VAL A 73 -3.03 30.31 18.48
C VAL A 73 -3.54 29.08 19.23
N THR A 74 -2.82 27.97 19.19
CA THR A 74 -3.20 26.74 19.92
C THR A 74 -3.27 26.99 21.42
N ILE A 75 -2.27 27.68 21.99
CA ILE A 75 -2.23 28.01 23.43
C ILE A 75 -3.41 28.92 23.81
N VAL A 76 -3.67 29.97 23.02
CA VAL A 76 -4.79 30.89 23.28
C VAL A 76 -6.12 30.14 23.24
N VAL A 77 -6.33 29.28 22.24
CA VAL A 77 -7.57 28.51 22.09
C VAL A 77 -7.74 27.49 23.23
N ALA A 78 -6.66 26.83 23.65
CA ALA A 78 -6.67 25.92 24.79
C ALA A 78 -7.05 26.66 26.09
N TYR A 79 -6.50 27.86 26.31
CA TYR A 79 -6.85 28.69 27.46
C TYR A 79 -8.31 29.17 27.43
N CYS A 80 -8.83 29.52 26.26
CA CYS A 80 -10.25 29.84 26.10
C CYS A 80 -11.14 28.64 26.45
N ALA A 81 -10.75 27.43 26.00
CA ALA A 81 -11.48 26.20 26.33
C ALA A 81 -11.46 25.90 27.84
N TYR A 82 -10.30 26.10 28.49
CA TYR A 82 -10.15 25.99 29.94
C TYR A 82 -11.08 26.95 30.69
N SER A 83 -11.07 28.22 30.30
CA SER A 83 -11.90 29.27 30.94
C SER A 83 -13.41 29.02 30.79
N CYS A 84 -13.82 28.41 29.68
CA CYS A 84 -15.21 28.09 29.38
C CYS A 84 -15.63 26.68 29.84
N SER A 85 -14.72 25.90 30.43
CA SER A 85 -14.91 24.48 30.67
C SER A 85 -16.07 24.18 31.63
N SER A 86 -16.22 24.97 32.69
CA SER A 86 -17.30 24.83 33.67
C SER A 86 -18.69 25.00 33.04
N ALA A 87 -18.85 25.98 32.15
CA ALA A 87 -20.12 26.25 31.47
C ALA A 87 -20.43 25.22 30.37
N LEU A 88 -19.40 24.69 29.71
CA LEU A 88 -19.55 23.77 28.58
C LEU A 88 -19.42 22.29 28.95
N ALA A 89 -19.19 21.97 30.23
CA ALA A 89 -19.01 20.61 30.71
C ALA A 89 -20.19 19.68 30.35
N ILE A 90 -21.41 20.21 30.25
CA ILE A 90 -22.61 19.45 29.86
C ILE A 90 -22.52 18.85 28.45
N PHE A 91 -21.73 19.44 27.56
CA PHE A 91 -21.55 18.95 26.19
C PHE A 91 -20.43 17.91 26.04
N VAL A 92 -19.64 17.72 27.10
CA VAL A 92 -18.57 16.72 27.10
C VAL A 92 -19.13 15.41 27.65
N PRO A 93 -19.13 14.31 26.87
CA PRO A 93 -19.59 13.01 27.33
C PRO A 93 -18.69 12.46 28.45
N ASP A 94 -19.19 11.49 29.20
CA ASP A 94 -18.36 10.86 30.23
C ASP A 94 -17.14 10.14 29.65
N PRO A 95 -16.02 10.05 30.37
CA PRO A 95 -14.78 9.47 29.83
C PRO A 95 -14.98 8.06 29.28
N SER A 96 -15.80 7.23 29.94
CA SER A 96 -16.15 5.88 29.47
C SER A 96 -16.98 5.90 28.18
N GLU A 97 -17.91 6.83 28.04
CA GLU A 97 -18.72 6.99 26.83
C GLU A 97 -17.88 7.49 25.65
N PHE A 98 -17.00 8.46 25.91
CA PHE A 98 -16.06 8.99 24.93
C PHE A 98 -15.15 7.87 24.40
N VAL A 99 -14.54 7.10 25.29
CA VAL A 99 -13.66 5.97 24.93
C VAL A 99 -14.43 4.91 24.13
N ASN A 100 -15.65 4.55 24.56
CA ASN A 100 -16.48 3.60 23.84
C ASN A 100 -16.85 4.09 22.42
N ALA A 101 -17.20 5.36 22.27
CA ALA A 101 -17.54 5.94 20.97
C ALA A 101 -16.33 5.95 20.03
N VAL A 102 -15.16 6.36 20.52
CA VAL A 102 -13.90 6.35 19.74
C VAL A 102 -13.55 4.93 19.30
N TRP A 103 -13.58 3.96 20.22
CA TRP A 103 -13.28 2.56 19.87
C TRP A 103 -14.29 1.97 18.89
N THR A 104 -15.58 2.29 19.04
CA THR A 104 -16.62 1.86 18.11
C THR A 104 -16.37 2.42 16.71
N ALA A 105 -16.05 3.71 16.59
CA ALA A 105 -15.75 4.33 15.31
C ALA A 105 -14.51 3.72 14.65
N VAL A 106 -13.45 3.46 15.43
CA VAL A 106 -12.24 2.78 14.95
C VAL A 106 -12.56 1.37 14.47
N PHE A 107 -13.30 0.58 15.26
CA PHE A 107 -13.69 -0.78 14.88
C PHE A 107 -14.51 -0.80 13.60
N VAL A 108 -15.56 0.03 13.51
CA VAL A 108 -16.40 0.17 12.31
C VAL A 108 -15.57 0.59 11.11
N GLY A 109 -14.65 1.55 11.28
CA GLY A 109 -13.73 1.99 10.23
C GLY A 109 -12.84 0.86 9.72
N VAL A 110 -12.24 0.08 10.62
CA VAL A 110 -11.40 -1.08 10.25
C VAL A 110 -12.22 -2.14 9.52
N VAL A 111 -13.39 -2.51 10.05
CA VAL A 111 -14.28 -3.49 9.43
C VAL A 111 -14.74 -3.01 8.04
N TYR A 112 -15.11 -1.74 7.90
CA TYR A 112 -15.49 -1.15 6.62
C TYR A 112 -14.33 -1.17 5.62
N CYS A 113 -13.12 -0.79 6.04
CA CYS A 113 -11.93 -0.86 5.18
C CYS A 113 -11.64 -2.30 4.75
N PHE A 114 -11.78 -3.27 5.64
CA PHE A 114 -11.59 -4.68 5.32
C PHE A 114 -12.66 -5.19 4.34
N ILE A 115 -13.94 -4.94 4.61
CA ILE A 115 -15.05 -5.36 3.74
C ILE A 115 -14.95 -4.69 2.38
N SER A 116 -14.63 -3.40 2.32
CA SER A 116 -14.49 -2.68 1.06
C SER A 116 -13.30 -3.16 0.22
N ASP A 117 -12.17 -3.51 0.85
CA ASP A 117 -11.03 -4.13 0.17
C ASP A 117 -11.38 -5.52 -0.37
N VAL A 118 -12.03 -6.37 0.43
CA VAL A 118 -12.50 -7.69 -0.01
C VAL A 118 -13.53 -7.59 -1.14
N THR A 119 -14.49 -6.67 -1.02
CA THR A 119 -15.58 -6.52 -1.99
C THR A 119 -15.06 -5.94 -3.32
N ARG A 120 -14.14 -4.96 -3.30
CA ARG A 120 -13.52 -4.42 -4.54
C ARG A 120 -12.72 -5.46 -5.30
N ARG A 121 -12.15 -6.48 -4.62
CA ARG A 121 -11.39 -7.54 -5.28
C ARG A 121 -12.25 -8.61 -5.96
N SER A 122 -13.53 -8.74 -5.58
CA SER A 122 -14.39 -9.85 -6.04
C SER A 122 -15.17 -9.59 -7.34
N SER A 123 -15.22 -8.35 -7.83
CA SER A 123 -16.15 -7.97 -8.91
C SER A 123 -15.40 -7.66 -10.21
N TYR A 124 -15.33 -8.60 -11.15
CA TYR A 124 -15.13 -8.39 -12.60
C TYR A 124 -14.20 -7.23 -13.03
N VAL A 125 -13.05 -7.07 -12.38
CA VAL A 125 -12.05 -6.09 -12.80
C VAL A 125 -11.38 -6.63 -14.06
N GLY A 126 -11.55 -5.93 -15.19
CA GLY A 126 -10.85 -6.24 -16.43
C GLY A 126 -9.34 -6.19 -16.25
N ILE A 127 -8.59 -6.93 -17.08
CA ILE A 127 -7.13 -7.04 -16.95
C ILE A 127 -6.42 -5.66 -16.92
N GLU A 128 -6.97 -4.65 -17.59
CA GLU A 128 -6.41 -3.29 -17.63
C GLU A 128 -6.51 -2.58 -16.28
N GLU A 129 -7.67 -2.65 -15.63
CA GLU A 129 -7.88 -2.08 -14.30
C GLU A 129 -7.10 -2.87 -13.24
N ARG A 130 -6.91 -4.19 -13.42
CA ARG A 130 -6.00 -4.99 -12.57
C ARG A 130 -4.56 -4.54 -12.70
N ILE A 131 -4.08 -4.31 -13.93
CA ILE A 131 -2.74 -3.77 -14.17
C ILE A 131 -2.60 -2.41 -13.48
N GLU A 132 -3.59 -1.52 -13.58
CA GLU A 132 -3.56 -0.21 -12.93
C GLU A 132 -3.46 -0.33 -11.40
N LEU A 133 -4.26 -1.22 -10.79
CA LEU A 133 -4.22 -1.46 -9.34
C LEU A 133 -2.85 -2.00 -8.89
N VAL A 134 -2.28 -2.95 -9.63
CA VAL A 134 -0.96 -3.53 -9.33
C VAL A 134 0.15 -2.49 -9.53
N VAL A 135 0.11 -1.71 -10.62
CA VAL A 135 1.05 -0.62 -10.88
C VAL A 135 0.99 0.43 -9.77
N ARG A 136 -0.19 0.74 -9.25
CA ARG A 136 -0.35 1.65 -8.11
C ARG A 136 0.20 1.07 -6.81
N ASP A 137 0.07 -0.23 -6.59
CA ASP A 137 0.56 -0.91 -5.37
C ASP A 137 2.08 -1.06 -5.34
N ILE A 138 2.71 -1.43 -6.47
CA ILE A 138 4.17 -1.67 -6.54
C ILE A 138 4.97 -0.43 -6.99
N GLY A 139 4.29 0.55 -7.58
CA GLY A 139 4.88 1.74 -8.19
C GLY A 139 5.26 1.54 -9.67
N GLY A 140 4.88 2.51 -10.52
CA GLY A 140 5.13 2.46 -11.96
C GLY A 140 6.62 2.35 -12.35
N GLY A 141 7.53 2.90 -11.54
CA GLY A 141 8.97 2.77 -11.78
C GLY A 141 9.48 1.33 -11.67
N LEU A 142 8.94 0.52 -10.74
CA LEU A 142 9.31 -0.89 -10.59
C LEU A 142 8.71 -1.74 -11.72
N TRP A 143 7.46 -1.45 -12.10
CA TRP A 143 6.77 -2.11 -13.21
C TRP A 143 7.54 -1.95 -14.54
N GLU A 144 7.91 -0.71 -14.89
CA GLU A 144 8.65 -0.43 -16.12
C GLU A 144 10.08 -0.99 -16.08
N TRP A 145 10.72 -0.96 -14.91
CA TRP A 145 12.01 -1.60 -14.72
C TRP A 145 11.94 -3.13 -14.93
N ALA A 146 10.89 -3.78 -14.42
CA ALA A 146 10.67 -5.21 -14.57
C ALA A 146 10.46 -5.58 -16.05
N ARG A 147 9.68 -4.76 -16.78
CA ARG A 147 9.50 -4.88 -18.23
C ARG A 147 10.84 -4.81 -18.96
N SER A 148 11.60 -3.76 -18.70
CA SER A 148 12.93 -3.55 -19.28
C SER A 148 13.90 -4.69 -18.96
N ALA A 149 13.82 -5.28 -17.76
CA ALA A 149 14.63 -6.43 -17.37
C ALA A 149 14.24 -7.70 -18.13
N ALA A 150 12.94 -7.99 -18.27
CA ALA A 150 12.45 -9.14 -19.01
C ALA A 150 12.82 -9.05 -20.50
N GLU A 151 12.67 -7.88 -21.11
CA GLU A 151 13.03 -7.63 -22.50
C GLU A 151 14.52 -7.83 -22.76
N ARG A 152 15.40 -7.30 -21.88
CA ARG A 152 16.86 -7.51 -21.96
C ARG A 152 17.27 -8.97 -21.85
N GLU A 153 16.61 -9.74 -21.00
CA GLU A 153 16.88 -11.17 -20.81
C GLU A 153 16.19 -12.06 -21.86
N GLY A 154 15.42 -11.45 -22.76
CA GLY A 154 14.73 -12.14 -23.83
C GLY A 154 13.51 -12.95 -23.39
N VAL A 155 12.99 -12.75 -22.18
CA VAL A 155 11.79 -13.43 -21.67
C VAL A 155 10.54 -12.61 -22.05
N PRO A 156 9.44 -13.24 -22.51
CA PRO A 156 8.22 -12.51 -22.85
C PRO A 156 7.63 -11.78 -21.63
N TRP A 157 7.39 -10.47 -21.76
CA TRP A 157 6.88 -9.64 -20.66
C TRP A 157 5.53 -10.13 -20.14
N CYS A 158 4.64 -10.61 -21.02
CA CYS A 158 3.35 -11.15 -20.62
C CYS A 158 3.45 -12.28 -19.57
N VAL A 159 4.55 -13.04 -19.52
CA VAL A 159 4.77 -14.07 -18.51
C VAL A 159 5.17 -13.47 -17.16
N ILE A 160 6.13 -12.56 -17.16
CA ILE A 160 6.64 -11.93 -15.92
C ILE A 160 5.57 -11.00 -15.32
N GLY A 161 4.91 -10.21 -16.16
CA GLY A 161 3.79 -9.38 -15.77
C GLY A 161 2.63 -10.19 -15.18
N ALA A 162 2.30 -11.35 -15.77
CA ALA A 162 1.26 -12.23 -15.23
C ALA A 162 1.61 -12.80 -13.85
N VAL A 163 2.86 -13.21 -13.64
CA VAL A 163 3.32 -13.65 -12.30
C VAL A 163 3.18 -12.51 -11.29
N ILE A 164 3.65 -11.30 -11.63
CA ILE A 164 3.52 -10.12 -10.74
C ILE A 164 2.04 -9.81 -10.47
N LEU A 165 1.18 -9.89 -11.49
CA LEU A 165 -0.25 -9.64 -11.34
C LEU A 165 -0.90 -10.61 -10.35
N VAL A 166 -0.65 -11.92 -10.46
CA VAL A 166 -1.22 -12.91 -9.54
C VAL A 166 -0.68 -12.68 -8.12
N GLU A 167 0.63 -12.61 -7.97
CA GLU A 167 1.29 -12.54 -6.66
C GLU A 167 0.91 -11.27 -5.88
N VAL A 168 0.86 -10.12 -6.57
CA VAL A 168 0.49 -8.84 -5.95
C VAL A 168 -1.01 -8.77 -5.66
N SER A 169 -1.85 -9.36 -6.51
CA SER A 169 -3.31 -9.36 -6.30
C SER A 169 -3.71 -10.18 -5.07
N GLU A 170 -2.99 -11.27 -4.80
CA GLU A 170 -3.25 -12.13 -3.65
C GLU A 170 -2.62 -11.61 -2.35
N ARG A 171 -1.54 -10.81 -2.42
CA ARG A 171 -0.79 -10.35 -1.23
C ARG A 171 -0.55 -8.83 -1.24
N PRO A 172 -1.35 -8.03 -0.50
CA PRO A 172 -1.21 -6.57 -0.47
C PRO A 172 0.13 -6.10 0.14
N ALA A 173 0.57 -4.89 -0.23
CA ALA A 173 1.89 -4.35 0.12
C ALA A 173 2.23 -4.35 1.63
N TRP A 174 1.25 -4.11 2.51
CA TRP A 174 1.47 -4.10 3.95
C TRP A 174 1.88 -5.49 4.48
N MET A 175 1.33 -6.57 3.90
CA MET A 175 1.69 -7.94 4.27
C MET A 175 3.14 -8.24 3.86
N ARG A 176 3.53 -7.83 2.65
CA ARG A 176 4.93 -7.95 2.17
C ARG A 176 5.91 -7.15 3.04
N TYR A 177 5.49 -6.00 3.55
CA TYR A 177 6.29 -5.21 4.50
C TYR A 177 6.46 -5.93 5.85
N LEU A 178 5.39 -6.54 6.38
CA LEU A 178 5.46 -7.33 7.61
C LEU A 178 6.35 -8.57 7.45
N GLU A 179 6.30 -9.26 6.30
CA GLU A 179 7.18 -10.40 6.00
C GLU A 179 8.66 -9.98 6.03
N ARG A 180 9.01 -8.81 5.46
CA ARG A 180 10.37 -8.27 5.49
C ARG A 180 10.84 -7.98 6.91
N LEU A 181 10.00 -7.33 7.72
CA LEU A 181 10.31 -7.07 9.13
C LEU A 181 10.47 -8.37 9.93
N GLY A 182 9.56 -9.34 9.72
CA GLY A 182 9.61 -10.65 10.35
C GLY A 182 10.88 -11.44 9.99
N SER A 183 11.36 -11.35 8.75
CA SER A 183 12.60 -12.00 8.34
C SER A 183 13.83 -11.51 9.10
N GLY A 184 13.88 -10.20 9.40
CA GLY A 184 14.95 -9.60 10.21
C GLY A 184 14.94 -10.13 11.64
N ILE A 185 13.75 -10.35 12.20
CA ILE A 185 13.57 -10.89 13.55
C ILE A 185 13.93 -12.39 13.62
N LEU A 186 13.64 -13.15 12.56
CA LEU A 186 13.89 -14.60 12.49
C LEU A 186 15.34 -14.98 12.08
N LEU A 187 16.26 -14.01 12.02
CA LEU A 187 17.69 -14.23 11.73
C LEU A 187 17.95 -15.09 10.47
N ASN A 188 17.10 -15.01 9.44
CA ASN A 188 17.28 -15.72 8.16
C ASN A 188 17.34 -17.26 8.27
N LYS A 189 16.84 -17.85 9.37
CA LYS A 189 16.89 -19.31 9.58
C LYS A 189 15.78 -20.08 8.85
N VAL A 190 14.72 -19.39 8.42
CA VAL A 190 13.54 -19.98 7.77
C VAL A 190 13.46 -19.52 6.32
N MET A 191 13.07 -20.43 5.43
CA MET A 191 12.84 -20.12 4.02
C MET A 191 11.55 -19.31 3.89
N MET A 192 11.65 -18.08 3.37
CA MET A 192 10.54 -17.15 3.23
C MET A 192 10.40 -16.73 1.77
N SER A 193 9.19 -16.39 1.34
CA SER A 193 8.94 -15.84 0.01
C SER A 193 9.12 -14.32 0.04
N PHE A 194 9.89 -13.78 -0.91
CA PHE A 194 10.23 -12.36 -0.93
C PHE A 194 9.91 -11.70 -2.27
N GLY A 195 9.50 -10.44 -2.17
CA GLY A 195 9.31 -9.53 -3.30
C GLY A 195 7.98 -9.71 -4.05
N VAL A 196 7.80 -8.89 -5.09
CA VAL A 196 6.57 -8.89 -5.92
C VAL A 196 6.35 -10.17 -6.73
N THR A 197 7.34 -11.05 -6.83
CA THR A 197 7.24 -12.37 -7.48
C THR A 197 7.33 -13.55 -6.50
N GLN A 198 7.36 -13.26 -5.19
CA GLN A 198 7.34 -14.23 -4.09
C GLN A 198 8.40 -15.34 -4.19
N GLU A 199 9.63 -14.96 -4.57
CA GLU A 199 10.74 -15.90 -4.68
C GLU A 199 11.17 -16.43 -3.30
N GLN A 200 11.25 -17.75 -3.18
CA GLN A 200 11.70 -18.37 -1.95
C GLN A 200 13.20 -18.16 -1.76
N SER A 201 13.59 -17.60 -0.61
CA SER A 201 14.98 -17.36 -0.25
C SER A 201 15.16 -17.48 1.26
N ARG A 202 16.38 -17.82 1.69
CA ARG A 202 16.77 -17.72 3.11
C ARG A 202 17.26 -16.33 3.47
N VAL A 203 17.74 -15.58 2.47
CA VAL A 203 18.23 -14.21 2.61
C VAL A 203 17.16 -13.25 2.07
N PRO A 204 16.89 -12.10 2.73
CA PRO A 204 15.93 -11.12 2.25
C PRO A 204 16.29 -10.67 0.84
N LEU A 205 15.32 -10.69 -0.08
CA LEU A 205 15.49 -10.20 -1.45
C LEU A 205 14.80 -8.86 -1.62
N SER A 206 15.45 -7.95 -2.34
CA SER A 206 14.78 -6.78 -2.89
C SER A 206 13.79 -7.20 -3.97
N ASP A 207 12.79 -6.34 -4.26
CA ASP A 207 11.83 -6.61 -5.33
C ASP A 207 12.54 -6.85 -6.68
N LYS A 208 13.63 -6.11 -6.93
CA LYS A 208 14.43 -6.26 -8.15
C LYS A 208 15.14 -7.61 -8.23
N GLU A 209 15.73 -8.08 -7.13
CA GLU A 209 16.37 -9.41 -7.10
C GLU A 209 15.35 -10.54 -7.26
N ALA A 210 14.17 -10.42 -6.64
CA ALA A 210 13.09 -11.39 -6.80
C ALA A 210 12.65 -11.48 -8.27
N ILE A 211 12.42 -10.35 -8.93
CA ILE A 211 12.09 -10.29 -10.35
C ILE A 211 13.18 -10.94 -11.22
N LEU A 212 14.46 -10.63 -10.97
CA LEU A 212 15.57 -11.22 -11.74
C LEU A 212 15.66 -12.75 -11.60
N ARG A 213 15.42 -13.28 -10.40
CA ARG A 213 15.35 -14.74 -10.18
C ARG A 213 14.17 -15.38 -10.90
N THR A 214 13.02 -14.70 -10.94
CA THR A 214 11.85 -15.14 -11.71
C THR A 214 12.15 -15.17 -13.21
N ILE A 215 12.78 -14.11 -13.74
CA ILE A 215 13.22 -14.04 -15.14
C ILE A 215 14.20 -15.17 -15.45
N GLY A 216 15.22 -15.37 -14.61
CA GLY A 216 16.21 -16.45 -14.80
C GLY A 216 15.60 -17.85 -14.74
N SER A 217 14.55 -18.05 -13.94
CA SER A 217 13.83 -19.32 -13.87
C SER A 217 12.92 -19.52 -15.09
N ALA A 218 12.21 -18.48 -15.52
CA ALA A 218 11.40 -18.50 -16.74
C ALA A 218 12.27 -18.79 -17.97
N LYS A 219 13.44 -18.15 -18.08
CA LYS A 219 14.40 -18.36 -19.17
C LYS A 219 14.91 -19.81 -19.26
N ARG A 220 15.11 -20.47 -18.11
CA ARG A 220 15.56 -21.87 -18.06
C ARG A 220 14.43 -22.86 -18.36
N PHE A 221 13.20 -22.51 -18.02
CA PHE A 221 12.05 -23.42 -18.14
C PHE A 221 11.36 -23.31 -19.51
N LEU A 222 11.19 -22.08 -20.02
CA LEU A 222 10.49 -21.84 -21.28
C LEU A 222 11.42 -22.15 -22.45
N GLY A 223 11.00 -23.07 -23.32
CA GLY A 223 11.72 -23.37 -24.55
C GLY A 223 11.71 -22.20 -25.55
N GLU A 224 12.70 -22.14 -26.43
CA GLU A 224 12.85 -21.07 -27.44
C GLU A 224 11.61 -20.95 -28.35
N LYS A 225 10.97 -22.08 -28.68
CA LYS A 225 9.72 -22.12 -29.46
C LYS A 225 8.58 -21.38 -28.76
N THR A 226 8.47 -21.51 -27.44
CA THR A 226 7.45 -20.86 -26.63
C THR A 226 7.73 -19.37 -26.51
N VAL A 227 8.98 -19.00 -26.26
CA VAL A 227 9.42 -17.59 -26.21
C VAL A 227 9.17 -16.88 -27.54
N SER A 228 9.59 -17.47 -28.66
CA SER A 228 9.39 -16.89 -30.00
C SER A 228 7.91 -16.76 -30.37
N THR A 229 7.10 -17.77 -30.04
CA THR A 229 5.64 -17.73 -30.27
C THR A 229 4.99 -16.57 -29.50
N LEU A 230 5.28 -16.44 -28.20
CA LEU A 230 4.69 -15.39 -27.36
C LEU A 230 5.12 -13.98 -27.79
N LYS A 231 6.37 -13.81 -28.26
CA LYS A 231 6.88 -12.53 -28.80
C LYS A 231 6.30 -12.18 -30.16
N LYS A 232 6.11 -13.15 -31.06
CA LYS A 232 5.59 -12.93 -32.42
C LYS A 232 4.14 -12.44 -32.39
N VAL A 233 3.32 -13.03 -31.52
CA VAL A 233 1.87 -12.79 -31.51
C VAL A 233 1.47 -11.50 -30.80
N ALA A 234 2.30 -10.94 -29.93
CA ALA A 234 2.10 -9.58 -29.40
C ALA A 234 1.98 -8.51 -30.51
N LYS A 235 2.40 -8.83 -31.75
CA LYS A 235 2.31 -7.95 -32.93
C LYS A 235 1.14 -8.26 -33.88
N VAL A 236 0.42 -9.37 -33.71
CA VAL A 236 -0.61 -9.85 -34.68
C VAL A 236 -1.98 -9.92 -33.99
N ARG A 237 -2.99 -9.22 -34.53
CA ARG A 237 -4.37 -9.29 -34.00
C ARG A 237 -4.96 -10.68 -34.23
N PHE A 238 -5.79 -11.13 -33.29
CA PHE A 238 -6.39 -12.48 -33.26
C PHE A 238 -7.12 -12.93 -34.51
N VAL A 239 -7.62 -11.99 -35.31
CA VAL A 239 -8.52 -12.27 -36.43
C VAL A 239 -7.79 -12.93 -37.61
N ASP A 240 -6.46 -12.89 -37.64
CA ASP A 240 -5.65 -13.35 -38.77
C ASP A 240 -4.87 -14.66 -38.50
N LEU A 241 -5.10 -15.33 -37.36
CA LEU A 241 -4.34 -16.54 -37.00
C LEU A 241 -4.93 -17.80 -37.64
N SER A 242 -4.07 -18.59 -38.26
CA SER A 242 -4.43 -19.93 -38.76
C SER A 242 -4.73 -20.91 -37.61
N SER A 243 -5.45 -22.00 -37.91
CA SER A 243 -5.76 -23.07 -36.94
C SER A 243 -4.49 -23.66 -36.30
N ASP A 244 -3.41 -23.79 -37.09
CA ASP A 244 -2.12 -24.30 -36.63
C ASP A 244 -1.44 -23.33 -35.67
N GLU A 245 -1.48 -22.02 -35.96
CA GLU A 245 -0.92 -20.99 -35.08
C GLU A 245 -1.67 -20.90 -33.75
N LEU A 246 -3.00 -21.06 -33.77
CA LEU A 246 -3.82 -21.17 -32.55
C LEU A 246 -3.43 -22.38 -31.69
N GLN A 247 -3.09 -23.52 -32.32
CA GLN A 247 -2.66 -24.70 -31.59
C GLN A 247 -1.27 -24.52 -30.97
N VAL A 248 -0.32 -23.94 -31.72
CA VAL A 248 1.03 -23.62 -31.20
C VAL A 248 0.94 -22.63 -30.04
N ARG A 249 0.06 -21.63 -30.13
CA ARG A 249 -0.16 -20.66 -29.06
C ARG A 249 -0.77 -21.27 -27.81
N ARG A 250 -1.74 -22.18 -27.95
CA ARG A 250 -2.29 -22.93 -26.80
C ARG A 250 -1.21 -23.73 -26.08
N ARG A 251 -0.31 -24.40 -26.82
CA ARG A 251 0.84 -25.10 -26.24
C ARG A 251 1.78 -24.14 -25.50
N ALA A 252 2.05 -22.97 -26.06
CA ALA A 252 2.88 -21.97 -25.41
C ALA A 252 2.31 -21.51 -24.05
N PHE A 253 1.00 -21.30 -23.94
CA PHE A 253 0.38 -20.97 -22.64
C PHE A 253 0.30 -22.17 -21.68
N GLU A 254 0.20 -23.40 -22.19
CA GLU A 254 0.33 -24.60 -21.35
C GLU A 254 1.75 -24.72 -20.75
N ASP A 255 2.79 -24.35 -21.50
CA ASP A 255 4.15 -24.29 -20.96
C ASP A 255 4.28 -23.19 -19.89
N VAL A 256 3.61 -22.05 -20.05
CA VAL A 256 3.54 -20.99 -19.02
C VAL A 256 2.82 -21.50 -17.76
N ARG A 257 1.73 -22.24 -17.93
CA ARG A 257 1.01 -22.90 -16.82
C ARG A 257 1.91 -23.87 -16.07
N ARG A 258 2.65 -24.73 -16.79
CA ARG A 258 3.61 -25.68 -16.20
C ARG A 258 4.75 -24.97 -15.48
N PHE A 259 5.26 -23.88 -16.05
CA PHE A 259 6.24 -23.02 -15.38
C PHE A 259 5.67 -22.48 -14.06
N ALA A 260 4.46 -21.93 -14.06
CA ALA A 260 3.81 -21.44 -12.85
C ALA A 260 3.61 -22.56 -11.81
N MET A 261 3.17 -23.74 -12.22
CA MET A 261 3.01 -24.91 -11.35
C MET A 261 4.34 -25.41 -10.76
N SER A 262 5.45 -25.25 -11.48
CA SER A 262 6.78 -25.58 -10.95
C SER A 262 7.23 -24.66 -9.82
N ARG A 263 6.66 -23.44 -9.74
CA ARG A 263 6.93 -22.46 -8.68
C ARG A 263 6.00 -22.66 -7.49
N ASN A 264 4.73 -22.90 -7.77
CA ASN A 264 3.69 -23.16 -6.78
C ASN A 264 2.81 -24.30 -7.29
N PRO A 265 2.82 -25.48 -6.63
CA PRO A 265 2.10 -26.66 -7.10
C PRO A 265 0.57 -26.53 -7.08
N ASP A 266 0.01 -25.42 -6.59
CA ASP A 266 -1.42 -25.14 -6.69
C ASP A 266 -1.85 -24.98 -8.17
N SER A 267 -2.74 -25.86 -8.62
CA SER A 267 -3.29 -25.82 -9.97
C SER A 267 -4.02 -24.50 -10.27
N ARG A 268 -4.67 -23.90 -9.26
CA ARG A 268 -5.37 -22.62 -9.41
C ARG A 268 -4.41 -21.49 -9.72
N TYR A 269 -3.25 -21.47 -9.07
CA TYR A 269 -2.19 -20.50 -9.35
C TYR A 269 -1.70 -20.64 -10.80
N GLY A 270 -1.43 -21.87 -11.24
CA GLY A 270 -1.03 -22.15 -12.63
C GLY A 270 -2.05 -21.66 -13.66
N ASP A 271 -3.33 -21.91 -13.40
CA ASP A 271 -4.43 -21.47 -14.26
C ASP A 271 -4.53 -19.94 -14.34
N MET A 272 -4.42 -19.24 -13.21
CA MET A 272 -4.47 -17.76 -13.15
C MET A 272 -3.29 -17.12 -13.89
N VAL A 273 -2.05 -17.60 -13.68
CA VAL A 273 -0.88 -17.06 -14.37
C VAL A 273 -0.99 -17.26 -15.87
N SER A 274 -1.41 -18.45 -16.32
CA SER A 274 -1.62 -18.73 -17.75
C SER A 274 -2.73 -17.86 -18.36
N GLN A 275 -3.82 -17.65 -17.63
CA GLN A 275 -4.92 -16.78 -18.06
C GLN A 275 -4.45 -15.32 -18.19
N PHE A 276 -3.82 -14.76 -17.16
CA PHE A 276 -3.34 -13.37 -17.23
C PHE A 276 -2.22 -13.19 -18.25
N ALA A 277 -1.35 -14.18 -18.44
CA ALA A 277 -0.33 -14.13 -19.49
C ALA A 277 -0.98 -14.06 -20.88
N ARG A 278 -2.09 -14.77 -21.08
CA ARG A 278 -2.87 -14.69 -22.32
C ARG A 278 -3.50 -13.31 -22.48
N GLU A 279 -4.24 -12.84 -21.50
CA GLU A 279 -4.92 -11.54 -21.54
C GLU A 279 -3.91 -10.38 -21.76
N MET A 280 -2.74 -10.42 -21.12
CA MET A 280 -1.66 -9.44 -21.37
C MET A 280 -1.09 -9.53 -22.79
N ASN A 281 -0.87 -10.75 -23.28
CA ASN A 281 -0.37 -10.97 -24.63
C ASN A 281 -1.37 -10.49 -25.70
N ASP A 282 -2.67 -10.64 -25.42
CA ASP A 282 -3.78 -10.21 -26.28
C ASP A 282 -3.86 -8.67 -26.37
N LEU A 283 -3.50 -7.98 -25.29
CA LEU A 283 -3.40 -6.51 -25.25
C LEU A 283 -2.13 -5.96 -25.92
N GLY A 284 -1.21 -6.83 -26.35
CA GLY A 284 0.11 -6.41 -26.84
C GLY A 284 0.97 -5.72 -25.79
N LYS A 285 0.68 -5.96 -24.50
CA LYS A 285 1.42 -5.35 -23.38
C LYS A 285 2.67 -6.12 -23.03
#